data_AF-A0A9E0NUH0-F1
#
_entry.id   AF-A0A9E0NUH0-F1
#
_cell.length_a   1.000
_cell.length_b   1.000
_cell.length_c   1.000
_cell.angle_alpha   90.00
_cell.angle_beta   90.00
_cell.angle_gamma   90.00
#
_symmetry.space_group_name_H-M   'P 1'
#
loop_
_entity.id
_entity.type
_entity.pdbx_description
1 polymer ?
#
loop_
_entity_poly.entity_id
_entity_poly.type
_entity_poly.pdbx_seq_one_letter_code
_entity_poly.pdbx_strand_id
1 'polypeptide(L)'
;MKQKIWYLISFVTVLFVLILGLSLYKLNPRNYLNDKQSFIYANENIGKKNYNEVDNFFKKINVQVDENELKTIKDNINNFYLVTYDPFIKPEKDFTCIIDLRRWYYKFFLKYDEYFIKEDNYYVLKDENLKKIRENGIYVEKIYMIPHRGNFLLSTSKKVILNQIENVDYQNNETIKILDQHKTENLGVFIVNFKKDSFYNFKNIYMAVNYKNNEMNPKLYLSFTHNKSEVNVGNENRKLLKYIKENRVYVYNNDFYNIFSTFTSALKIESQYMFLLNFLKINAGVEISKLLEDIDKELVYDIITGQGIIKLKNEENVKNLINNLEKSSIKINTPLKLKDNSLYIGEGELSEVSSQKIKLKNNQSFYLDYTDGEEKIKIENYSLDGGAEINIKLNDKVLENIIEKSK
;
A
#
# COMPACT_ATOMS: atom_id res chain seq x y z
N MET A 1 35.69 14.38 53.67
CA MET A 1 35.47 13.41 52.57
C MET A 1 34.02 12.94 52.48
N LYS A 2 33.39 12.46 53.57
CA LYS A 2 31.98 11.98 53.58
C LYS A 2 30.94 13.01 53.09
N GLN A 3 31.03 14.28 53.47
CA GLN A 3 30.11 15.33 52.99
C GLN A 3 30.22 15.58 51.48
N LYS A 4 31.43 15.61 50.91
CA LYS A 4 31.64 15.77 49.45
C LYS A 4 31.05 14.60 48.66
N ILE A 5 31.12 13.39 49.19
CA ILE A 5 30.50 12.18 48.62
C ILE A 5 28.97 12.28 48.69
N TRP A 6 28.40 12.76 49.80
CA TRP A 6 26.96 12.99 49.93
C TRP A 6 26.43 14.06 48.96
N TYR A 7 27.15 15.16 48.75
CA TYR A 7 26.80 16.16 47.74
C TYR A 7 26.87 15.59 46.32
N LEU A 8 27.87 14.77 46.01
CA LEU A 8 27.98 14.11 44.71
C LEU A 8 26.83 13.12 44.49
N ILE A 9 26.51 12.29 45.48
CA ILE A 9 25.38 11.34 45.42
C ILE A 9 24.08 12.11 45.24
N SER A 10 23.83 13.16 46.03
CA SER A 10 22.63 13.99 45.91
C SER A 10 22.52 14.64 44.54
N PHE A 11 23.62 15.16 43.98
CA PHE A 11 23.64 15.73 42.63
C PHE A 11 23.33 14.68 41.57
N VAL A 12 23.95 13.50 41.65
CA VAL A 12 23.69 12.37 40.73
C VAL A 12 22.24 11.90 40.83
N THR A 13 21.67 11.81 42.04
CA THR A 13 20.26 11.44 42.25
C THR A 13 19.32 12.47 41.65
N VAL A 14 19.57 13.77 41.85
CA VAL A 14 18.75 14.84 41.23
C VAL A 14 18.87 14.78 39.71
N LEU A 15 20.08 14.59 39.16
CA LEU A 15 20.28 14.43 37.72
C LEU A 15 19.54 13.21 37.18
N PHE A 16 19.57 12.09 37.91
CA PHE A 16 18.88 10.87 37.55
C PHE A 16 17.36 11.02 37.59
N VAL A 17 16.81 11.68 38.62
CA VAL A 17 15.37 12.01 38.70
C VAL A 17 14.96 12.95 37.58
N LEU A 18 15.78 13.94 37.21
CA LEU A 18 15.52 14.82 36.07
C LEU A 18 15.56 14.05 34.74
N ILE A 19 16.56 13.18 34.53
CA ILE A 19 16.67 12.34 33.33
C ILE A 19 15.47 11.38 33.25
N LEU A 20 15.09 10.75 34.36
CA LEU A 20 13.92 9.88 34.42
C LEU A 20 12.63 10.65 34.16
N GLY A 21 12.44 11.80 34.80
CA GLY A 21 11.29 12.67 34.58
C GLY A 21 11.16 13.11 33.12
N LEU A 22 12.27 13.48 32.48
CA LEU A 22 12.31 13.79 31.04
C LEU A 22 11.98 12.57 30.16
N SER A 23 12.47 11.38 30.55
CA SER A 23 12.15 10.15 29.83
C SER A 23 10.68 9.75 29.95
N LEU A 24 10.05 10.01 31.10
CA LEU A 24 8.62 9.78 31.36
C LEU A 24 7.73 10.86 30.71
N TYR A 25 8.24 12.08 30.55
CA TYR A 25 7.54 13.16 29.87
C TYR A 25 7.38 12.90 28.37
N LYS A 26 8.37 12.24 27.76
CA LYS A 26 8.38 11.92 26.33
C LYS A 26 7.21 11.01 25.97
N LEU A 27 6.36 11.49 25.06
CA LEU A 27 5.25 10.74 24.51
C LEU A 27 5.76 9.85 23.37
N ASN A 28 5.31 8.60 23.32
CA ASN A 28 5.53 7.75 22.15
C ASN A 28 4.80 8.38 20.94
N PRO A 29 5.46 8.63 19.81
CA PRO A 29 4.82 9.31 18.68
C PRO A 29 3.68 8.48 18.06
N ARG A 30 3.61 7.17 18.32
CA ARG A 30 2.44 6.34 17.99
C ARG A 30 1.15 6.78 18.68
N ASN A 31 1.23 7.49 19.82
CA ASN A 31 0.05 8.01 20.51
C ASN A 31 -0.70 9.05 19.66
N TYR A 32 -0.03 9.68 18.70
CA TYR A 32 -0.70 10.55 17.75
C TYR A 32 -1.48 9.77 16.66
N LEU A 33 -1.37 8.44 16.57
CA LEU A 33 -2.07 7.66 15.54
C LEU A 33 -3.43 7.19 16.05
N ASN A 34 -4.51 7.66 15.42
CA ASN A 34 -5.88 7.41 15.87
C ASN A 34 -6.83 7.02 14.73
N ASP A 35 -8.00 6.51 15.12
CA ASP A 35 -9.02 5.98 14.20
C ASP A 35 -9.66 7.03 13.29
N LYS A 36 -9.48 8.32 13.61
CA LYS A 36 -10.09 9.43 12.88
C LYS A 36 -9.27 9.85 11.66
N GLN A 37 -8.01 9.43 11.57
CA GLN A 37 -7.10 9.72 10.45
C GLN A 37 -7.45 8.84 9.25
N SER A 38 -7.62 9.47 8.11
CA SER A 38 -7.94 8.84 6.82
C SER A 38 -6.69 8.27 6.13
N PHE A 39 -5.54 8.90 6.34
CA PHE A 39 -4.26 8.47 5.78
C PHE A 39 -3.13 8.61 6.80
N ILE A 40 -2.28 7.60 6.84
CA ILE A 40 -1.09 7.51 7.69
C ILE A 40 0.05 6.94 6.84
N TYR A 41 1.10 7.70 6.63
CA TYR A 41 2.41 7.16 6.28
C TYR A 41 3.26 7.06 7.56
N ALA A 42 3.94 5.94 7.72
CA ALA A 42 4.74 5.64 8.90
C ALA A 42 6.08 5.02 8.52
N ASN A 43 7.16 5.62 9.00
CA ASN A 43 8.50 5.11 8.87
C ASN A 43 9.16 5.06 10.25
N GLU A 44 9.20 3.87 10.85
CA GLU A 44 9.70 3.65 12.20
C GLU A 44 11.09 3.02 12.22
N ASN A 45 11.82 3.22 13.32
CA ASN A 45 13.17 2.69 13.51
C ASN A 45 14.14 3.05 12.38
N ILE A 46 14.03 4.25 11.80
CA ILE A 46 14.84 4.73 10.67
C ILE A 46 16.33 4.52 10.93
N GLY A 47 16.83 4.90 12.11
CA GLY A 47 18.22 4.70 12.49
C GLY A 47 18.72 3.24 12.54
N LYS A 48 17.84 2.24 12.46
CA LYS A 48 18.19 0.80 12.43
C LYS A 48 18.08 0.18 11.03
N LYS A 49 17.60 0.91 10.03
CA LYS A 49 17.35 0.39 8.67
C LYS A 49 18.63 0.33 7.82
N ASN A 50 18.63 -0.53 6.80
CA ASN A 50 19.72 -0.60 5.83
C ASN A 50 19.67 0.63 4.93
N TYR A 51 20.58 1.56 5.21
CA TYR A 51 20.60 2.86 4.60
C TYR A 51 21.07 2.84 3.14
N ASN A 52 21.99 1.93 2.80
CA ASN A 52 22.51 1.81 1.43
C ASN A 52 21.38 1.46 0.45
N GLU A 53 20.42 0.65 0.89
CA GLU A 53 19.24 0.30 0.09
C GLU A 53 18.35 1.54 -0.15
N VAL A 54 18.08 2.33 0.87
CA VAL A 54 17.24 3.54 0.77
C VAL A 54 17.90 4.62 -0.08
N ASP A 55 19.21 4.84 0.11
CA ASP A 55 19.99 5.79 -0.70
C ASP A 55 20.03 5.38 -2.18
N ASN A 56 20.26 4.09 -2.47
CA ASN A 56 20.21 3.57 -3.84
C ASN A 56 18.83 3.78 -4.48
N PHE A 57 17.74 3.64 -3.70
CA PHE A 57 16.40 3.93 -4.19
C PHE A 57 16.22 5.42 -4.51
N PHE A 58 16.63 6.33 -3.62
CA PHE A 58 16.51 7.78 -3.87
C PHE A 58 17.30 8.25 -5.09
N LYS A 59 18.55 7.77 -5.24
CA LYS A 59 19.38 8.04 -6.43
C LYS A 59 18.66 7.62 -7.72
N LYS A 60 17.92 6.51 -7.70
CA LYS A 60 17.16 6.00 -8.86
C LYS A 60 15.92 6.82 -9.20
N ILE A 61 15.18 7.31 -8.20
CA ILE A 61 14.03 8.17 -8.44
C ILE A 61 14.43 9.63 -8.76
N ASN A 62 15.71 9.87 -9.08
CA ASN A 62 16.32 11.19 -9.29
C ASN A 62 16.12 12.15 -8.12
N VAL A 63 15.97 11.62 -6.91
CA VAL A 63 15.98 12.44 -5.69
C VAL A 63 17.44 12.52 -5.23
N GLN A 64 18.08 13.65 -5.53
CA GLN A 64 19.40 13.95 -5.00
C GLN A 64 19.26 14.28 -3.52
N VAL A 65 19.70 13.36 -2.67
CA VAL A 65 19.90 13.67 -1.25
C VAL A 65 21.39 13.61 -0.98
N ASP A 66 21.93 14.67 -0.37
CA ASP A 66 23.33 14.69 0.04
C ASP A 66 23.57 13.55 1.05
N GLU A 67 24.65 12.78 0.86
CA GLU A 67 24.93 11.61 1.70
C GLU A 67 25.08 11.99 3.18
N ASN A 68 25.54 13.20 3.49
CA ASN A 68 25.65 13.69 4.87
C ASN A 68 24.30 14.11 5.45
N GLU A 69 23.42 14.75 4.66
CA GLU A 69 22.05 15.07 5.09
C GLU A 69 21.26 13.81 5.43
N LEU A 70 21.42 12.80 4.59
CA LEU A 70 20.65 11.59 4.63
C LEU A 70 21.20 10.69 5.80
N LYS A 71 22.51 10.73 6.06
CA LYS A 71 23.14 10.22 7.31
C LYS A 71 22.66 10.98 8.55
N THR A 72 22.52 12.30 8.46
CA THR A 72 21.99 13.15 9.54
C THR A 72 20.56 12.77 9.87
N ILE A 73 19.72 12.50 8.86
CA ILE A 73 18.36 12.00 9.05
C ILE A 73 18.39 10.65 9.79
N LYS A 74 19.25 9.71 9.37
CA LYS A 74 19.37 8.40 10.01
C LYS A 74 19.75 8.47 11.48
N ASP A 75 20.76 9.29 11.80
CA ASP A 75 21.32 9.35 13.15
C ASP A 75 20.38 10.08 14.12
N ASN A 76 19.54 10.98 13.60
CA ASN A 76 18.76 11.89 14.42
C ASN A 76 17.25 11.61 14.41
N ILE A 77 16.68 11.01 13.36
CA ILE A 77 15.25 10.69 13.28
C ILE A 77 15.03 9.20 13.62
N ASN A 78 14.19 8.94 14.61
CA ASN A 78 13.74 7.59 14.95
C ASN A 78 12.57 7.15 14.09
N ASN A 79 11.50 7.95 14.17
CA ASN A 79 10.18 7.67 13.65
C ASN A 79 9.69 8.94 12.97
N PHE A 80 9.06 8.75 11.83
CA PHE A 80 8.44 9.79 11.05
C PHE A 80 7.03 9.32 10.68
N TYR A 81 6.03 10.14 11.00
CA TYR A 81 4.66 9.90 10.54
C TYR A 81 4.17 11.11 9.75
N LEU A 82 3.43 10.85 8.68
CA LEU A 82 2.65 11.85 7.96
C LEU A 82 1.19 11.42 8.01
N VAL A 83 0.35 12.25 8.61
CA VAL A 83 -1.05 11.91 8.86
C VAL A 83 -1.99 13.00 8.34
N THR A 84 -3.19 12.62 7.96
CA THR A 84 -4.27 13.57 7.66
C THR A 84 -5.61 13.04 8.14
N TYR A 85 -6.50 13.99 8.44
CA TYR A 85 -7.90 13.74 8.75
C TYR A 85 -8.81 14.02 7.53
N ASP A 86 -8.27 14.61 6.47
CA ASP A 86 -9.02 14.94 5.26
C ASP A 86 -9.32 13.68 4.45
N PRO A 87 -10.52 13.54 3.85
CA PRO A 87 -10.84 12.39 3.01
C PRO A 87 -9.81 12.15 1.90
N PHE A 88 -9.57 10.89 1.56
CA PHE A 88 -8.56 10.52 0.57
C PHE A 88 -8.75 11.21 -0.80
N ILE A 89 -10.00 11.43 -1.20
CA ILE A 89 -10.38 12.05 -2.49
C ILE A 89 -10.24 13.59 -2.53
N LYS A 90 -9.93 14.25 -1.41
CA LYS A 90 -9.80 15.72 -1.38
C LYS A 90 -8.51 16.16 -2.10
N PRO A 91 -8.54 17.08 -3.08
CA PRO A 91 -7.34 17.49 -3.83
C PRO A 91 -6.27 18.13 -2.94
N GLU A 92 -6.67 19.09 -2.11
CA GLU A 92 -5.81 19.78 -1.15
C GLU A 92 -6.06 19.21 0.24
N LYS A 93 -5.01 18.71 0.88
CA LYS A 93 -5.12 18.06 2.18
C LYS A 93 -4.26 18.78 3.20
N ASP A 94 -4.85 19.00 4.37
CA ASP A 94 -4.07 19.37 5.54
C ASP A 94 -3.38 18.13 6.10
N PHE A 95 -2.06 18.22 6.27
CA PHE A 95 -1.27 17.14 6.84
C PHE A 95 -0.59 17.57 8.12
N THR A 96 -0.33 16.61 9.00
CA THR A 96 0.60 16.76 10.11
C THR A 96 1.73 15.75 9.95
N CYS A 97 2.95 16.26 9.95
CA CYS A 97 4.17 15.48 10.10
C CYS A 97 4.55 15.41 11.58
N ILE A 98 4.80 14.20 12.08
CA ILE A 98 5.22 13.94 13.47
C ILE A 98 6.63 13.36 13.40
N ILE A 99 7.57 14.05 14.04
CA ILE A 99 9.00 13.68 14.01
C ILE A 99 9.49 13.38 15.43
N ASP A 100 10.01 12.16 15.62
CA ASP A 100 10.72 11.75 16.84
C ASP A 100 12.24 11.85 16.61
N LEU A 101 12.87 12.86 17.21
CA LEU A 101 14.30 13.15 17.06
C LEU A 101 15.22 12.45 18.10
N ARG A 102 14.75 11.44 18.84
CA ARG A 102 15.52 10.77 19.93
C ARG A 102 16.27 11.75 20.84
N ARG A 103 17.58 11.56 21.02
CA ARG A 103 18.50 12.39 21.80
C ARG A 103 18.78 13.73 21.12
N TRP A 104 18.54 13.82 19.81
CA TRP A 104 18.73 15.04 19.04
C TRP A 104 17.59 16.05 19.24
N TYR A 105 16.48 15.65 19.86
CA TYR A 105 15.40 16.54 20.26
C TYR A 105 15.92 17.81 20.95
N TYR A 106 16.80 17.67 21.95
CA TYR A 106 17.34 18.83 22.68
C TYR A 106 18.26 19.71 21.83
N LYS A 107 19.03 19.11 20.91
CA LYS A 107 19.91 19.87 20.02
C LYS A 107 19.11 20.69 19.01
N PHE A 108 18.06 20.11 18.44
CA PHE A 108 17.14 20.85 17.57
C PHE A 108 16.33 21.87 18.36
N PHE A 109 15.92 21.54 19.59
CA PHE A 109 15.18 22.46 20.44
C PHE A 109 15.96 23.75 20.75
N LEU A 110 17.29 23.71 20.73
CA LEU A 110 18.14 24.90 20.92
C LEU A 110 18.39 25.70 19.63
N LYS A 111 17.98 25.18 18.46
CA LYS A 111 18.29 25.74 17.14
C LYS A 111 17.08 25.94 16.23
N TYR A 112 15.87 25.59 16.67
CA TYR A 112 14.70 25.65 15.80
C TYR A 112 14.40 27.09 15.34
N ASP A 113 14.85 28.10 16.08
CA ASP A 113 14.75 29.52 15.76
C ASP A 113 15.60 29.94 14.55
N GLU A 114 16.62 29.15 14.20
CA GLU A 114 17.33 29.26 12.92
C GLU A 114 16.36 29.01 11.75
N TYR A 115 15.35 28.15 11.93
CA TYR A 115 14.44 27.71 10.87
C TYR A 115 13.03 28.30 10.95
N PHE A 116 12.56 28.63 12.15
CA PHE A 116 11.20 29.07 12.43
C PHE A 116 11.15 30.38 13.20
N ILE A 117 10.09 31.15 13.00
CA ILE A 117 9.76 32.37 13.76
C ILE A 117 8.65 32.02 14.75
N LYS A 118 8.78 32.45 16.01
CA LYS A 118 7.73 32.24 17.01
C LYS A 118 6.53 33.15 16.73
N GLU A 119 5.35 32.56 16.61
CA GLU A 119 4.05 33.25 16.51
C GLU A 119 3.07 32.65 17.52
N ASP A 120 2.75 33.40 18.57
CA ASP A 120 1.94 32.95 19.71
C ASP A 120 2.51 31.68 20.38
N ASN A 121 1.70 30.62 20.41
CA ASN A 121 2.05 29.28 20.92
C ASN A 121 2.60 28.36 19.82
N TYR A 122 2.85 28.88 18.62
CA TYR A 122 3.33 28.14 17.46
C TYR A 122 4.65 28.71 16.95
N TYR A 123 5.28 27.95 16.08
CA TYR A 123 6.42 28.39 15.30
C TYR A 123 6.06 28.29 13.82
N VAL A 124 6.42 29.29 13.02
CA VAL A 124 6.13 29.34 11.57
C VAL A 124 7.43 29.24 10.81
N LEU A 125 7.47 28.36 9.81
CA LEU A 125 8.67 28.16 8.99
C LEU A 125 9.00 29.48 8.27
N LYS A 126 10.26 29.92 8.34
CA LYS A 126 10.73 31.12 7.65
C LYS A 126 10.54 30.99 6.13
N ASP A 127 10.22 32.09 5.47
CA ASP A 127 9.99 32.14 4.02
C ASP A 127 11.19 31.62 3.20
N GLU A 128 12.42 31.87 3.66
CA GLU A 128 13.63 31.36 3.01
C GLU A 128 13.69 29.83 2.96
N ASN A 129 13.19 29.16 4.00
CA ASN A 129 13.15 27.70 4.08
C ASN A 129 11.92 27.15 3.35
N LEU A 130 10.80 27.88 3.40
CA LEU A 130 9.60 27.56 2.64
C LEU A 130 9.85 27.63 1.12
N LYS A 131 10.67 28.59 0.66
CA LYS A 131 11.08 28.70 -0.74
C LYS A 131 11.82 27.45 -1.21
N LYS A 132 12.75 26.92 -0.41
CA LYS A 132 13.47 25.67 -0.72
C LYS A 132 12.52 24.47 -0.87
N ILE A 133 11.47 24.41 -0.05
CA ILE A 133 10.45 23.34 -0.14
C ILE A 133 9.68 23.46 -1.47
N ARG A 134 9.30 24.69 -1.86
CA ARG A 134 8.58 24.96 -3.11
C ARG A 134 9.43 24.70 -4.35
N GLU A 135 10.72 25.01 -4.30
CA GLU A 135 11.68 24.71 -5.37
C GLU A 135 11.81 23.20 -5.63
N ASN A 136 11.50 22.37 -4.62
CA ASN A 136 11.42 20.91 -4.73
C ASN A 136 10.02 20.39 -5.12
N GLY A 137 9.14 21.25 -5.63
CA GLY A 137 7.82 20.87 -6.17
C GLY A 137 6.71 20.71 -5.13
N ILE A 138 6.95 21.02 -3.85
CA ILE A 138 5.94 20.95 -2.79
C ILE A 138 5.37 22.35 -2.55
N TYR A 139 4.19 22.63 -3.09
CA TYR A 139 3.52 23.90 -2.87
C TYR A 139 2.72 23.88 -1.56
N VAL A 140 3.21 24.61 -0.57
CA VAL A 140 2.52 24.85 0.71
C VAL A 140 2.58 26.34 1.06
N GLU A 141 1.47 26.88 1.54
CA GLU A 141 1.36 28.30 1.89
C GLU A 141 2.12 28.64 3.17
N LYS A 142 1.94 27.82 4.22
CA LYS A 142 2.59 27.97 5.53
C LYS A 142 2.82 26.60 6.15
N ILE A 143 3.87 26.50 6.98
CA ILE A 143 4.12 25.35 7.84
C ILE A 143 4.24 25.85 9.28
N TYR A 144 3.38 25.34 10.15
CA TYR A 144 3.40 25.55 11.59
C TYR A 144 4.13 24.39 12.26
N MET A 145 4.84 24.66 13.36
CA MET A 145 5.47 23.66 14.21
C MET A 145 5.06 23.88 15.67
N ILE A 146 4.77 22.79 16.38
CA ILE A 146 4.72 22.75 17.85
C ILE A 146 5.65 21.62 18.36
N PRO A 147 6.59 21.93 19.27
CA PRO A 147 7.22 20.93 20.10
C PRO A 147 6.21 20.42 21.15
N HIS A 148 5.87 19.13 21.13
CA HIS A 148 4.93 18.54 22.09
C HIS A 148 5.46 17.22 22.65
N ARG A 149 5.64 17.19 23.98
CA ARG A 149 6.07 16.01 24.76
C ARG A 149 7.23 15.22 24.11
N GLY A 150 8.30 15.91 23.74
CA GLY A 150 9.49 15.29 23.16
C GLY A 150 9.42 14.90 21.68
N ASN A 151 8.39 15.37 20.96
CA ASN A 151 8.23 15.23 19.50
C ASN A 151 8.01 16.60 18.86
N PHE A 152 8.19 16.71 17.54
CA PHE A 152 7.84 17.90 16.76
C PHE A 152 6.67 17.58 15.84
N LEU A 153 5.61 18.38 15.93
CA LEU A 153 4.44 18.30 15.05
C LEU A 153 4.52 19.47 14.07
N LEU A 154 4.67 19.18 12.79
CA LEU A 154 4.66 20.17 11.72
C LEU A 154 3.38 20.02 10.90
N SER A 155 2.68 21.10 10.57
CA SER A 155 1.44 21.02 9.80
C SER A 155 1.21 22.26 8.94
N THR A 156 0.44 22.08 7.86
CA THR A 156 -0.12 23.18 7.08
C THR A 156 -1.18 24.00 7.83
N SER A 157 -1.70 23.48 8.97
CA SER A 157 -2.81 24.09 9.70
C SER A 157 -2.66 23.98 11.22
N LYS A 158 -2.69 25.14 11.91
CA LYS A 158 -2.69 25.20 13.40
C LYS A 158 -3.81 24.34 14.01
N LYS A 159 -5.01 24.40 13.40
CA LYS A 159 -6.19 23.63 13.83
C LYS A 159 -5.94 22.12 13.79
N VAL A 160 -5.23 21.64 12.77
CA VAL A 160 -4.95 20.21 12.61
C VAL A 160 -3.93 19.73 13.63
N ILE A 161 -2.92 20.56 13.98
CA ILE A 161 -2.00 20.26 15.11
C ILE A 161 -2.76 20.13 16.43
N LEU A 162 -3.67 21.07 16.74
CA LEU A 162 -4.44 21.01 17.98
C LEU A 162 -5.31 19.76 18.04
N ASN A 163 -6.05 19.47 16.96
CA ASN A 163 -6.82 18.24 16.87
C ASN A 163 -5.92 17.00 17.03
N GLN A 164 -4.69 17.04 16.53
CA GLN A 164 -3.73 15.95 16.71
C GLN A 164 -3.30 15.76 18.16
N ILE A 165 -3.12 16.84 18.93
CA ILE A 165 -2.76 16.82 20.34
C ILE A 165 -3.94 16.39 21.22
N GLU A 166 -5.15 16.87 20.94
CA GLU A 166 -6.36 16.55 21.69
C GLU A 166 -6.74 15.07 21.60
N ASN A 167 -6.36 14.38 20.53
CA ASN A 167 -6.69 12.97 20.30
C ASN A 167 -5.57 11.98 20.68
N VAL A 168 -4.54 12.41 21.43
CA VAL A 168 -3.37 11.59 21.82
C VAL A 168 -3.73 10.31 22.59
N ASP A 169 -4.85 10.29 23.30
CA ASP A 169 -5.26 9.12 24.12
C ASP A 169 -6.18 8.14 23.38
N TYR A 170 -6.55 8.45 22.13
CA TYR A 170 -7.48 7.63 21.33
C TYR A 170 -6.76 6.81 20.26
N GLN A 171 -5.82 5.95 20.69
CA GLN A 171 -4.98 5.19 19.77
C GLN A 171 -5.77 4.21 18.89
N ASN A 172 -5.35 4.09 17.62
CA ASN A 172 -5.83 3.06 16.71
C ASN A 172 -5.05 1.76 16.89
N ASN A 173 -5.54 0.85 17.74
CA ASN A 173 -4.89 -0.44 18.01
C ASN A 173 -4.63 -1.29 16.76
N GLU A 174 -5.44 -1.16 15.71
CA GLU A 174 -5.26 -1.87 14.45
C GLU A 174 -4.08 -1.31 13.65
N THR A 175 -3.98 0.01 13.53
CA THR A 175 -2.79 0.67 12.97
C THR A 175 -1.53 0.28 13.73
N ILE A 176 -1.57 0.26 15.07
CA ILE A 176 -0.40 -0.13 15.87
C ILE A 176 0.05 -1.57 15.56
N LYS A 177 -0.89 -2.51 15.45
CA LYS A 177 -0.59 -3.90 15.07
C LYS A 177 0.05 -4.00 13.69
N ILE A 178 -0.48 -3.27 12.70
CA ILE A 178 0.08 -3.20 11.35
C ILE A 178 1.53 -2.69 11.40
N LEU A 179 1.78 -1.60 12.12
CA LEU A 179 3.13 -1.04 12.25
C LEU A 179 4.10 -1.99 12.96
N ASP A 180 3.65 -2.74 13.96
CA ASP A 180 4.47 -3.74 14.64
C ASP A 180 4.90 -4.90 13.73
N GLN A 181 4.00 -5.35 12.84
CA GLN A 181 4.27 -6.40 11.85
C GLN A 181 5.26 -5.94 10.76
N HIS A 182 5.23 -4.65 10.41
CA HIS A 182 5.99 -4.10 9.28
C HIS A 182 7.10 -3.10 9.67
N LYS A 183 7.51 -3.09 10.95
CA LYS A 183 8.54 -2.18 11.48
C LYS A 183 9.92 -2.29 10.80
N THR A 184 10.18 -3.41 10.11
CA THR A 184 11.45 -3.68 9.42
C THR A 184 11.49 -3.18 7.98
N GLU A 185 10.34 -2.81 7.40
CA GLU A 185 10.23 -2.44 5.98
C GLU A 185 10.89 -1.08 5.74
N ASN A 186 11.84 -0.99 4.81
CA ASN A 186 12.78 0.13 4.79
C ASN A 186 12.18 1.44 4.25
N LEU A 187 11.21 1.38 3.35
CA LEU A 187 10.49 2.56 2.81
C LEU A 187 9.25 2.93 3.64
N GLY A 188 8.89 2.12 4.64
CA GLY A 188 7.80 2.38 5.57
C GLY A 188 6.47 1.74 5.17
N VAL A 189 5.40 2.20 5.80
CA VAL A 189 4.04 1.69 5.66
C VAL A 189 3.09 2.84 5.35
N PHE A 190 2.26 2.67 4.34
CA PHE A 190 1.17 3.57 3.97
C PHE A 190 -0.15 2.91 4.38
N ILE A 191 -1.03 3.64 5.04
CA ILE A 191 -2.32 3.14 5.53
C ILE A 191 -3.39 4.14 5.11
N VAL A 192 -4.44 3.65 4.46
CA VAL A 192 -5.65 4.38 4.13
C VAL A 192 -6.80 3.77 4.92
N ASN A 193 -7.41 4.55 5.80
CA ASN A 193 -8.53 4.13 6.63
C ASN A 193 -9.85 4.62 6.04
N PHE A 194 -10.72 3.67 5.72
CA PHE A 194 -12.06 3.94 5.19
C PHE A 194 -13.13 3.81 6.28
N LYS A 195 -12.77 3.92 7.57
CA LYS A 195 -13.76 3.83 8.66
C LYS A 195 -14.85 4.92 8.60
N LYS A 196 -14.55 6.09 8.01
CA LYS A 196 -15.47 7.23 7.90
C LYS A 196 -16.06 7.43 6.52
N ASP A 197 -15.27 7.14 5.50
CA ASP A 197 -15.72 7.21 4.13
C ASP A 197 -16.35 5.86 3.81
N SER A 198 -17.63 5.82 3.44
CA SER A 198 -18.34 4.60 3.03
C SER A 198 -17.82 4.07 1.67
N PHE A 199 -16.50 3.96 1.56
CA PHE A 199 -15.76 3.51 0.41
C PHE A 199 -15.73 1.98 0.49
N TYR A 200 -16.59 1.36 -0.32
CA TYR A 200 -16.23 0.14 -1.03
C TYR A 200 -15.96 -1.11 -0.21
N ASN A 201 -16.75 -1.38 0.84
CA ASN A 201 -16.63 -2.61 1.65
C ASN A 201 -15.23 -2.85 2.26
N PHE A 202 -14.31 -1.88 2.18
CA PHE A 202 -12.98 -1.97 2.77
C PHE A 202 -12.97 -1.23 4.10
N LYS A 203 -12.38 -1.84 5.11
CA LYS A 203 -12.15 -1.23 6.41
C LYS A 203 -10.91 -0.34 6.35
N ASN A 204 -9.83 -0.88 5.78
CA ASN A 204 -8.59 -0.19 5.50
C ASN A 204 -7.86 -0.88 4.34
N ILE A 205 -6.98 -0.12 3.71
CA ILE A 205 -5.98 -0.61 2.78
C ILE A 205 -4.63 -0.17 3.33
N TYR A 206 -3.66 -1.07 3.39
CA TYR A 206 -2.30 -0.67 3.73
C TYR A 206 -1.26 -1.30 2.82
N MET A 207 -0.19 -0.56 2.57
CA MET A 207 0.93 -0.98 1.75
C MET A 207 2.21 -0.85 2.55
N ALA A 208 2.92 -1.96 2.74
CA ALA A 208 4.23 -1.98 3.33
C ALA A 208 5.27 -2.16 2.22
N VAL A 209 6.28 -1.30 2.17
CA VAL A 209 7.21 -1.27 1.03
C VAL A 209 8.63 -1.51 1.51
N ASN A 210 9.28 -2.46 0.87
CA ASN A 210 10.69 -2.72 1.03
C ASN A 210 11.42 -2.60 -0.31
N TYR A 211 12.64 -2.08 -0.28
CA TYR A 211 13.52 -2.05 -1.43
C TYR A 211 14.83 -2.74 -1.06
N LYS A 212 15.09 -3.92 -1.61
CA LYS A 212 16.26 -4.72 -1.24
C LYS A 212 16.81 -5.44 -2.45
N ASN A 213 18.13 -5.56 -2.52
CA ASN A 213 18.81 -6.24 -3.63
C ASN A 213 18.34 -5.74 -5.00
N ASN A 214 18.16 -4.42 -5.16
CA ASN A 214 17.72 -3.85 -6.43
C ASN A 214 16.33 -4.34 -6.89
N GLU A 215 15.46 -4.62 -5.92
CA GLU A 215 14.08 -5.05 -6.16
C GLU A 215 13.15 -4.31 -5.19
N MET A 216 12.08 -3.74 -5.71
CA MET A 216 10.99 -3.19 -4.92
C MET A 216 10.01 -4.32 -4.61
N ASN A 217 9.66 -4.48 -3.34
CA ASN A 217 8.77 -5.52 -2.84
C ASN A 217 7.58 -4.90 -2.09
N PRO A 218 6.62 -4.25 -2.78
CA PRO A 218 5.39 -3.79 -2.14
C PRO A 218 4.52 -4.96 -1.69
N LYS A 219 4.03 -4.89 -0.45
CA LYS A 219 2.99 -5.77 0.07
C LYS A 219 1.74 -4.96 0.34
N LEU A 220 0.71 -5.19 -0.45
CA LEU A 220 -0.58 -4.51 -0.35
C LEU A 220 -1.57 -5.42 0.38
N TYR A 221 -2.21 -4.88 1.40
CA TYR A 221 -3.19 -5.57 2.21
C TYR A 221 -4.53 -4.86 2.11
N LEU A 222 -5.56 -5.66 1.87
CA LEU A 222 -6.93 -5.21 1.72
C LEU A 222 -7.75 -5.82 2.86
N SER A 223 -8.27 -5.00 3.77
CA SER A 223 -9.14 -5.44 4.87
C SER A 223 -10.60 -5.12 4.55
N PHE A 224 -11.51 -6.07 4.70
CA PHE A 224 -12.94 -5.91 4.37
C PHE A 224 -13.81 -5.58 5.61
N THR A 225 -14.89 -4.80 5.46
CA THR A 225 -15.81 -4.40 6.54
C THR A 225 -16.81 -5.48 6.94
N HIS A 226 -17.17 -6.37 6.03
CA HIS A 226 -18.06 -7.50 6.30
C HIS A 226 -17.32 -8.81 6.12
N ASN A 227 -17.48 -9.74 7.07
CA ASN A 227 -17.14 -11.16 6.93
C ASN A 227 -18.01 -11.89 5.88
N LYS A 228 -18.59 -11.17 4.92
CA LYS A 228 -19.39 -11.76 3.86
C LYS A 228 -18.47 -12.43 2.87
N SER A 229 -18.22 -13.68 3.22
CA SER A 229 -18.01 -14.80 2.33
C SER A 229 -16.85 -14.67 1.36
N GLU A 230 -15.76 -15.33 1.76
CA GLU A 230 -15.17 -16.34 0.89
C GLU A 230 -14.53 -15.82 -0.40
N VAL A 231 -13.39 -15.12 -0.26
CA VAL A 231 -12.24 -15.57 -1.06
C VAL A 231 -11.77 -16.93 -0.47
N ASN A 232 -12.69 -17.91 -0.38
CA ASN A 232 -12.37 -19.25 0.05
C ASN A 232 -11.55 -19.83 -1.09
N VAL A 233 -10.24 -19.83 -0.91
CA VAL A 233 -9.38 -20.66 -1.73
C VAL A 233 -9.47 -22.05 -1.11
N GLY A 234 -10.54 -22.76 -1.45
CA GLY A 234 -10.74 -24.14 -1.05
C GLY A 234 -9.59 -25.03 -1.54
N ASN A 235 -9.28 -26.06 -0.77
CA ASN A 235 -8.09 -26.90 -0.94
C ASN A 235 -8.26 -27.98 -2.04
N GLU A 236 -9.16 -27.77 -3.00
CA GLU A 236 -9.69 -28.87 -3.81
C GLU A 236 -9.35 -28.76 -5.30
N ASN A 237 -8.75 -29.84 -5.82
CA ASN A 237 -8.67 -30.24 -7.23
C ASN A 237 -8.40 -29.11 -8.23
N ARG A 238 -7.29 -28.38 -8.04
CA ARG A 238 -6.80 -27.39 -9.00
C ARG A 238 -6.29 -28.06 -10.28
N LYS A 239 -7.14 -28.15 -11.31
CA LYS A 239 -6.93 -28.87 -12.57
C LYS A 239 -6.02 -28.10 -13.53
N LEU A 240 -6.02 -26.77 -13.48
CA LEU A 240 -5.26 -25.92 -14.40
C LEU A 240 -3.82 -25.63 -13.96
N LEU A 241 -3.38 -26.08 -12.77
CA LEU A 241 -2.01 -25.84 -12.31
C LEU A 241 -0.96 -26.33 -13.32
N LYS A 242 -1.24 -27.41 -14.05
CA LYS A 242 -0.33 -28.00 -15.05
C LYS A 242 0.00 -27.06 -16.21
N TYR A 243 -0.71 -25.94 -16.34
CA TYR A 243 -0.44 -24.91 -17.35
C TYR A 243 0.32 -23.70 -16.80
N ILE A 244 0.72 -23.65 -15.53
CA ILE A 244 1.39 -22.46 -14.96
C ILE A 244 2.87 -22.43 -15.33
N LYS A 245 3.31 -21.33 -15.94
CA LYS A 245 4.72 -20.98 -16.22
C LYS A 245 4.87 -19.45 -16.28
N GLU A 246 6.09 -18.97 -16.56
CA GLU A 246 6.35 -17.55 -16.84
C GLU A 246 5.38 -17.01 -17.90
N ASN A 247 4.99 -15.74 -17.74
CA ASN A 247 4.05 -15.02 -18.59
C ASN A 247 2.63 -15.61 -18.64
N ARG A 248 2.27 -16.46 -17.68
CA ARG A 248 0.89 -16.94 -17.51
C ARG A 248 0.30 -16.41 -16.23
N VAL A 249 -0.83 -15.73 -16.37
CA VAL A 249 -1.72 -15.37 -15.27
C VAL A 249 -2.50 -16.61 -14.88
N TYR A 250 -2.49 -16.95 -13.61
CA TYR A 250 -3.36 -17.96 -13.03
C TYR A 250 -4.25 -17.31 -11.99
N VAL A 251 -5.55 -17.61 -12.05
CA VAL A 251 -6.53 -17.19 -11.05
C VAL A 251 -7.32 -18.40 -10.57
N TYR A 252 -7.45 -18.50 -9.25
CA TYR A 252 -8.32 -19.42 -8.56
C TYR A 252 -9.29 -18.64 -7.67
N ASN A 253 -10.59 -18.83 -7.86
CA ASN A 253 -11.59 -18.25 -6.99
C ASN A 253 -12.90 -19.06 -6.96
N ASN A 254 -13.47 -19.29 -5.77
CA ASN A 254 -14.73 -20.02 -5.65
C ASN A 254 -15.95 -19.27 -6.24
N ASP A 255 -15.91 -17.94 -6.29
CA ASP A 255 -17.00 -17.05 -6.68
C ASP A 255 -16.48 -15.80 -7.42
N PHE A 256 -16.25 -15.96 -8.73
CA PHE A 256 -15.82 -14.87 -9.61
C PHE A 256 -16.83 -13.72 -9.68
N TYR A 257 -18.11 -14.01 -9.50
CA TYR A 257 -19.14 -12.98 -9.49
C TYR A 257 -19.00 -12.08 -8.26
N ASN A 258 -18.76 -12.63 -7.08
CA ASN A 258 -18.57 -11.84 -5.87
C ASN A 258 -17.30 -10.96 -5.91
N ILE A 259 -16.20 -11.47 -6.49
CA ILE A 259 -15.02 -10.63 -6.77
C ILE A 259 -15.40 -9.46 -7.66
N PHE A 260 -16.02 -9.75 -8.81
CA PHE A 260 -16.40 -8.72 -9.77
C PHE A 260 -17.36 -7.70 -9.16
N SER A 261 -18.39 -8.15 -8.44
CA SER A 261 -19.37 -7.28 -7.78
C SER A 261 -18.71 -6.40 -6.72
N THR A 262 -17.76 -6.94 -5.94
CA THR A 262 -16.98 -6.18 -4.96
C THR A 262 -16.17 -5.08 -5.65
N PHE A 263 -15.42 -5.39 -6.72
CA PHE A 263 -14.62 -4.40 -7.44
C PHE A 263 -15.46 -3.38 -8.22
N THR A 264 -16.55 -3.80 -8.86
CA THR A 264 -17.43 -2.90 -9.62
C THR A 264 -18.24 -1.98 -8.71
N SER A 265 -18.73 -2.49 -7.59
CA SER A 265 -19.29 -1.66 -6.51
C SER A 265 -18.22 -0.71 -5.95
N ALA A 266 -16.97 -1.16 -5.93
CA ALA A 266 -15.81 -0.39 -5.50
C ALA A 266 -15.37 0.71 -6.48
N LEU A 267 -15.90 0.76 -7.70
CA LEU A 267 -15.44 1.73 -8.69
C LEU A 267 -16.46 2.84 -8.94
N LYS A 268 -17.62 2.84 -8.23
CA LYS A 268 -18.80 3.67 -8.58
C LYS A 268 -18.89 3.79 -10.09
N ILE A 269 -18.90 2.62 -10.75
CA ILE A 269 -18.82 2.53 -12.20
C ILE A 269 -19.73 3.60 -12.81
N GLU A 270 -19.11 4.62 -13.41
CA GLU A 270 -19.84 5.63 -14.15
C GLU A 270 -20.66 4.92 -15.22
N SER A 271 -21.77 5.54 -15.64
CA SER A 271 -22.72 5.01 -16.63
C SER A 271 -22.08 4.37 -17.87
N GLN A 272 -20.85 4.73 -18.21
CA GLN A 272 -20.03 4.18 -19.29
C GLN A 272 -19.67 2.69 -19.18
N TYR A 273 -19.39 2.11 -17.99
CA TYR A 273 -19.20 0.65 -17.94
C TYR A 273 -20.52 -0.09 -17.76
N MET A 274 -21.55 0.51 -17.16
CA MET A 274 -22.92 -0.02 -17.25
C MET A 274 -23.37 -0.13 -18.72
N PHE A 275 -22.98 0.82 -19.57
CA PHE A 275 -23.15 0.72 -21.00
C PHE A 275 -22.39 -0.48 -21.58
N LEU A 276 -21.12 -0.72 -21.23
CA LEU A 276 -20.38 -1.90 -21.73
C LEU A 276 -21.02 -3.22 -21.27
N LEU A 277 -21.42 -3.33 -20.00
CA LEU A 277 -22.08 -4.52 -19.45
C LEU A 277 -23.45 -4.74 -20.09
N ASN A 278 -24.24 -3.68 -20.29
CA ASN A 278 -25.53 -3.74 -20.98
C ASN A 278 -25.37 -3.98 -22.48
N PHE A 279 -24.34 -3.43 -23.11
CA PHE A 279 -24.01 -3.65 -24.52
C PHE A 279 -23.65 -5.10 -24.75
N LEU A 280 -22.81 -5.69 -23.89
CA LEU A 280 -22.54 -7.11 -23.91
C LEU A 280 -23.81 -7.92 -23.67
N LYS A 281 -24.64 -7.56 -22.68
CA LYS A 281 -25.93 -8.22 -22.45
C LYS A 281 -26.86 -8.17 -23.67
N ILE A 282 -26.98 -7.02 -24.33
CA ILE A 282 -27.84 -6.80 -25.50
C ILE A 282 -27.34 -7.60 -26.71
N ASN A 283 -26.03 -7.61 -26.96
CA ASN A 283 -25.46 -8.25 -28.15
C ASN A 283 -25.16 -9.74 -27.95
N ALA A 284 -24.79 -10.16 -26.74
CA ALA A 284 -24.53 -11.55 -26.40
C ALA A 284 -25.76 -12.30 -25.89
N GLY A 285 -26.83 -11.61 -25.50
CA GLY A 285 -28.04 -12.22 -24.94
C GLY A 285 -27.87 -12.85 -23.54
N VAL A 286 -26.72 -12.64 -22.88
CA VAL A 286 -26.37 -13.25 -21.59
C VAL A 286 -25.83 -12.18 -20.64
N GLU A 287 -26.25 -12.23 -19.38
CA GLU A 287 -25.72 -11.35 -18.33
C GLU A 287 -24.31 -11.77 -17.91
N ILE A 288 -23.43 -10.79 -17.71
CA ILE A 288 -22.03 -11.05 -17.28
C ILE A 288 -21.99 -11.72 -15.91
N SER A 289 -22.93 -11.42 -15.01
CA SER A 289 -23.08 -12.12 -13.74
C SER A 289 -23.18 -13.63 -13.94
N LYS A 290 -24.05 -14.08 -14.86
CA LYS A 290 -24.24 -15.50 -15.18
C LYS A 290 -22.99 -16.13 -15.77
N LEU A 291 -22.30 -15.42 -16.68
CA LEU A 291 -21.04 -15.89 -17.25
C LEU A 291 -19.95 -16.07 -16.18
N LEU A 292 -19.90 -15.19 -15.18
CA LEU A 292 -18.97 -15.30 -14.05
C LEU A 292 -19.35 -16.43 -13.09
N GLU A 293 -20.64 -16.66 -12.85
CA GLU A 293 -21.15 -17.78 -12.04
C GLU A 293 -20.82 -19.14 -12.66
N ASP A 294 -20.81 -19.22 -14.00
CA ASP A 294 -20.47 -20.42 -14.77
C ASP A 294 -18.99 -20.80 -14.69
N ILE A 295 -18.10 -19.93 -14.22
CA ILE A 295 -16.67 -20.27 -14.08
C ILE A 295 -16.49 -21.31 -12.96
N ASP A 296 -15.94 -22.47 -13.30
CA ASP A 296 -15.50 -23.52 -12.35
C ASP A 296 -14.11 -23.18 -11.81
N LYS A 297 -14.09 -22.11 -11.03
CA LYS A 297 -13.03 -21.69 -10.12
C LYS A 297 -11.66 -21.34 -10.70
N GLU A 298 -11.30 -21.79 -11.89
CA GLU A 298 -9.95 -21.65 -12.41
C GLU A 298 -9.89 -21.02 -13.80
N LEU A 299 -8.91 -20.13 -13.97
CA LEU A 299 -8.48 -19.69 -15.29
C LEU A 299 -6.96 -19.60 -15.39
N VAL A 300 -6.45 -19.83 -16.60
CA VAL A 300 -5.06 -19.55 -16.99
C VAL A 300 -5.09 -18.75 -18.28
N TYR A 301 -4.27 -17.71 -18.36
CA TYR A 301 -4.10 -16.89 -19.56
C TYR A 301 -2.63 -16.56 -19.79
N ASP A 302 -2.12 -16.83 -20.98
CA ASP A 302 -0.77 -16.50 -21.44
C ASP A 302 -0.79 -15.11 -22.08
N ILE A 303 -0.17 -14.15 -21.43
CA ILE A 303 -0.24 -12.74 -21.83
C ILE A 303 0.60 -12.44 -23.08
N ILE A 304 1.50 -13.33 -23.48
CA ILE A 304 2.34 -13.16 -24.68
C ILE A 304 1.66 -13.75 -25.89
N THR A 305 1.13 -14.98 -25.77
CA THR A 305 0.48 -15.65 -26.92
C THR A 305 -1.00 -15.30 -27.06
N GLY A 306 -1.60 -14.68 -26.04
CA GLY A 306 -3.02 -14.38 -25.97
C GLY A 306 -3.90 -15.63 -25.80
N GLN A 307 -3.31 -16.76 -25.44
CA GLN A 307 -3.99 -18.04 -25.28
C GLN A 307 -4.52 -18.22 -23.85
N GLY A 308 -5.70 -18.80 -23.68
CA GLY A 308 -6.30 -18.99 -22.35
C GLY A 308 -7.15 -20.23 -22.22
N ILE A 309 -7.35 -20.67 -20.98
CA ILE A 309 -8.29 -21.71 -20.60
C ILE A 309 -9.08 -21.20 -19.38
N ILE A 310 -10.40 -21.21 -19.49
CA ILE A 310 -11.33 -20.97 -18.37
C ILE A 310 -12.11 -22.24 -18.12
N LYS A 311 -12.07 -22.77 -16.90
CA LYS A 311 -12.90 -23.92 -16.51
C LYS A 311 -14.33 -23.47 -16.28
N LEU A 312 -15.29 -24.29 -16.72
CA LEU A 312 -16.71 -23.99 -16.66
C LEU A 312 -17.47 -25.07 -15.88
N LYS A 313 -18.44 -24.65 -15.06
CA LYS A 313 -19.43 -25.51 -14.41
C LYS A 313 -20.50 -25.92 -15.41
N ASN A 314 -20.92 -24.97 -16.25
CA ASN A 314 -21.89 -25.14 -17.32
C ASN A 314 -21.41 -24.38 -18.57
N GLU A 315 -21.50 -25.01 -19.74
CA GLU A 315 -21.12 -24.40 -21.01
C GLU A 315 -22.29 -23.67 -21.70
N GLU A 316 -23.53 -23.85 -21.29
CA GLU A 316 -24.72 -23.42 -22.03
C GLU A 316 -24.73 -21.90 -22.31
N ASN A 317 -24.55 -21.08 -21.29
CA ASN A 317 -24.51 -19.62 -21.45
C ASN A 317 -23.29 -19.18 -22.28
N VAL A 318 -22.15 -19.86 -22.16
CA VAL A 318 -20.94 -19.57 -22.94
C VAL A 318 -21.12 -19.99 -24.40
N LYS A 319 -21.80 -21.10 -24.68
CA LYS A 319 -22.21 -21.51 -26.04
C LYS A 319 -23.11 -20.46 -26.67
N ASN A 320 -24.12 -20.00 -25.91
CA ASN A 320 -25.04 -18.97 -26.37
C ASN A 320 -24.30 -17.65 -26.66
N LEU A 321 -23.38 -17.24 -25.78
CA LEU A 321 -22.49 -16.10 -25.99
C LEU A 321 -21.72 -16.24 -27.30
N ILE A 322 -21.01 -17.36 -27.52
CA ILE A 322 -20.20 -17.58 -28.74
C ILE A 322 -21.09 -17.53 -29.99
N ASN A 323 -22.21 -18.26 -30.01
CA ASN A 323 -23.14 -18.29 -31.13
C ASN A 323 -23.73 -16.91 -31.46
N ASN A 324 -24.02 -16.11 -30.43
CA ASN A 324 -24.57 -14.76 -30.63
C ASN A 324 -23.50 -13.79 -31.13
N LEU A 325 -22.26 -13.91 -30.64
CA LEU A 325 -21.13 -13.13 -31.13
C LEU A 325 -20.84 -13.42 -32.61
N GLU A 326 -20.86 -14.68 -33.03
CA GLU A 326 -20.71 -15.09 -34.44
C GLU A 326 -21.79 -14.50 -35.35
N LYS A 327 -23.02 -14.34 -34.84
CA LYS A 327 -24.16 -13.75 -35.58
C LYS A 327 -24.19 -12.23 -35.52
N SER A 328 -23.47 -11.63 -34.59
CA SER A 328 -23.45 -10.18 -34.38
C SER A 328 -22.54 -9.48 -35.39
N SER A 329 -22.71 -8.17 -35.53
CA SER A 329 -21.76 -7.32 -36.28
C SER A 329 -20.43 -7.11 -35.54
N ILE A 330 -20.31 -7.61 -34.30
CA ILE A 330 -19.12 -7.48 -33.47
C ILE A 330 -18.15 -8.59 -33.84
N LYS A 331 -17.05 -8.22 -34.51
CA LYS A 331 -15.96 -9.15 -34.80
C LYS A 331 -15.04 -9.26 -33.59
N ILE A 332 -15.01 -10.42 -32.96
CA ILE A 332 -13.96 -10.77 -32.00
C ILE A 332 -12.85 -11.46 -32.77
N ASN A 333 -11.68 -10.82 -32.84
CA ASN A 333 -10.51 -11.34 -33.56
C ASN A 333 -9.76 -12.44 -32.79
N THR A 334 -10.29 -12.87 -31.63
CA THR A 334 -9.72 -13.92 -30.80
C THR A 334 -10.58 -15.17 -30.91
N PRO A 335 -10.05 -16.30 -31.42
CA PRO A 335 -10.81 -17.54 -31.50
C PRO A 335 -11.27 -18.00 -30.11
N LEU A 336 -12.51 -18.49 -30.04
CA LEU A 336 -13.11 -19.07 -28.84
C LEU A 336 -13.56 -20.49 -29.16
N LYS A 337 -13.15 -21.47 -28.36
CA LYS A 337 -13.51 -22.88 -28.56
C LYS A 337 -13.93 -23.53 -27.26
N LEU A 338 -15.05 -24.24 -27.28
CA LEU A 338 -15.49 -25.04 -26.15
C LEU A 338 -15.08 -26.50 -26.33
N LYS A 339 -14.52 -27.07 -25.27
CA LYS A 339 -14.12 -28.48 -25.21
C LYS A 339 -13.98 -28.90 -23.74
N ASP A 340 -14.54 -30.04 -23.38
CA ASP A 340 -14.39 -30.66 -22.05
C ASP A 340 -14.70 -29.71 -20.86
N ASN A 341 -15.85 -29.02 -20.90
CA ASN A 341 -16.27 -28.03 -19.88
C ASN A 341 -15.23 -26.93 -19.66
N SER A 342 -14.61 -26.49 -20.76
CA SER A 342 -13.56 -25.47 -20.74
C SER A 342 -13.71 -24.56 -21.96
N LEU A 343 -13.56 -23.26 -21.73
CA LEU A 343 -13.42 -22.27 -22.79
C LEU A 343 -11.94 -22.06 -23.08
N TYR A 344 -11.54 -22.35 -24.32
CA TYR A 344 -10.22 -22.06 -24.86
C TYR A 344 -10.28 -20.73 -25.62
N ILE A 345 -9.29 -19.88 -25.37
CA ILE A 345 -9.16 -18.54 -25.94
C ILE A 345 -7.87 -18.50 -26.76
N GLY A 346 -7.90 -17.90 -27.94
CA GLY A 346 -6.73 -17.65 -28.79
C GLY A 346 -6.47 -18.72 -29.86
N GLU A 347 -5.47 -18.45 -30.71
CA GLU A 347 -5.04 -19.39 -31.75
C GLU A 347 -4.14 -20.48 -31.13
N GLY A 348 -4.67 -21.68 -30.95
CA GLY A 348 -3.92 -22.85 -30.44
C GLY A 348 -4.32 -23.30 -29.04
N GLU A 349 -3.62 -24.30 -28.49
CA GLU A 349 -3.83 -24.82 -27.14
C GLU A 349 -2.65 -24.45 -26.23
N LEU A 350 -2.94 -24.13 -24.95
CA LEU A 350 -1.89 -23.92 -23.95
C LEU A 350 -1.11 -25.21 -23.72
N SER A 351 0.21 -25.14 -23.82
CA SER A 351 1.08 -26.27 -23.51
C SER A 351 1.10 -26.60 -22.02
N GLU A 352 0.94 -27.88 -21.68
CA GLU A 352 1.17 -28.40 -20.34
C GLU A 352 2.66 -28.38 -19.98
N VAL A 353 2.95 -28.19 -18.70
CA VAL A 353 4.32 -28.20 -18.16
C VAL A 353 4.59 -29.58 -17.57
N SER A 354 5.53 -30.31 -18.19
CA SER A 354 5.88 -31.68 -17.81
C SER A 354 6.49 -31.82 -16.41
N SER A 355 7.06 -30.74 -15.87
CA SER A 355 7.55 -30.66 -14.48
C SER A 355 7.20 -29.30 -13.87
N GLN A 356 6.23 -29.29 -12.95
CA GLN A 356 5.85 -28.07 -12.24
C GLN A 356 6.98 -27.58 -11.33
N LYS A 357 7.68 -26.54 -11.80
CA LYS A 357 8.63 -25.78 -10.96
C LYS A 357 7.89 -24.83 -10.00
N ILE A 358 6.71 -24.36 -10.39
CA ILE A 358 5.90 -23.41 -9.61
C ILE A 358 4.93 -24.21 -8.74
N LYS A 359 5.07 -24.07 -7.42
CA LYS A 359 4.14 -24.62 -6.42
C LYS A 359 3.40 -23.48 -5.75
N LEU A 360 2.09 -23.40 -5.99
CA LEU A 360 1.24 -22.41 -5.35
C LEU A 360 0.89 -22.83 -3.92
N LYS A 361 0.73 -21.86 -3.01
CA LYS A 361 0.24 -22.13 -1.66
C LYS A 361 -1.28 -22.36 -1.68
N ASN A 362 -1.80 -23.05 -0.67
CA ASN A 362 -3.21 -23.42 -0.60
C ASN A 362 -4.15 -22.20 -0.61
N ASN A 363 -3.75 -21.09 0.01
CA ASN A 363 -4.53 -19.85 0.05
C ASN A 363 -4.20 -18.87 -1.10
N GLN A 364 -3.42 -19.30 -2.09
CA GLN A 364 -3.03 -18.44 -3.21
C GLN A 364 -4.10 -18.47 -4.32
N SER A 365 -4.70 -17.30 -4.57
CA SER A 365 -5.80 -17.10 -5.53
C SER A 365 -5.34 -16.46 -6.84
N PHE A 366 -4.17 -15.79 -6.85
CA PHE A 366 -3.60 -15.18 -8.05
C PHE A 366 -2.10 -15.45 -8.12
N TYR A 367 -1.62 -15.73 -9.32
CA TYR A 367 -0.20 -15.82 -9.64
C TYR A 367 0.08 -15.20 -11.01
N LEU A 368 1.10 -14.35 -11.06
CA LEU A 368 1.75 -13.89 -12.28
C LEU A 368 3.25 -13.82 -12.04
N ASP A 369 4.02 -14.34 -12.98
CA ASP A 369 5.46 -14.16 -13.07
C ASP A 369 5.79 -13.75 -14.49
N TYR A 370 5.79 -12.45 -14.73
CA TYR A 370 6.02 -11.84 -16.02
C TYR A 370 7.50 -11.53 -16.22
N THR A 371 8.02 -11.92 -17.37
CA THR A 371 9.37 -11.62 -17.84
C THR A 371 9.31 -11.23 -19.31
N ASP A 372 9.80 -10.03 -19.62
CA ASP A 372 9.98 -9.52 -20.98
C ASP A 372 11.32 -8.78 -21.07
N GLY A 373 12.28 -9.39 -21.77
CA GLY A 373 13.67 -8.94 -21.77
C GLY A 373 14.24 -8.84 -20.36
N GLU A 374 14.61 -7.63 -19.96
CA GLU A 374 15.13 -7.33 -18.61
C GLU A 374 14.05 -7.00 -17.60
N GLU A 375 12.78 -6.80 -18.01
CA GLU A 375 11.68 -6.45 -17.10
C GLU A 375 11.12 -7.69 -16.41
N LYS A 376 11.01 -7.64 -15.07
CA LYS A 376 10.47 -8.74 -14.28
C LYS A 376 9.47 -8.25 -13.25
N ILE A 377 8.26 -8.78 -13.33
CA ILE A 377 7.16 -8.49 -12.42
C ILE A 377 6.62 -9.81 -11.90
N LYS A 378 6.64 -9.99 -10.57
CA LYS A 378 5.95 -11.11 -9.93
C LYS A 378 4.84 -10.59 -9.02
N ILE A 379 3.64 -11.12 -9.19
CA ILE A 379 2.46 -10.76 -8.39
C ILE A 379 1.84 -12.04 -7.83
N GLU A 380 1.66 -12.08 -6.52
CA GLU A 380 1.04 -13.19 -5.82
C GLU A 380 -0.07 -12.65 -4.91
N ASN A 381 -1.30 -13.14 -5.05
CA ASN A 381 -2.38 -12.84 -4.10
C ASN A 381 -2.64 -14.03 -3.20
N TYR A 382 -2.72 -13.76 -1.90
CA TYR A 382 -3.07 -14.69 -0.85
C TYR A 382 -4.35 -14.23 -0.17
N SER A 383 -5.31 -15.13 -0.07
CA SER A 383 -6.55 -14.90 0.66
C SER A 383 -6.32 -15.12 2.15
N LEU A 384 -6.86 -14.23 2.98
CA LEU A 384 -6.71 -14.21 4.42
C LEU A 384 -8.09 -14.08 5.07
N ASP A 385 -8.21 -14.47 6.34
CA ASP A 385 -9.43 -14.26 7.11
C ASP A 385 -9.72 -12.74 7.19
N GLY A 386 -10.83 -12.32 6.57
CA GLY A 386 -11.24 -10.91 6.54
C GLY A 386 -10.46 -10.00 5.59
N GLY A 387 -9.67 -10.55 4.66
CA GLY A 387 -8.86 -9.74 3.75
C GLY A 387 -8.10 -10.48 2.64
N ALA A 388 -7.20 -9.76 1.97
CA ALA A 388 -6.26 -10.31 1.01
C ALA A 388 -4.89 -9.62 1.12
N GLU A 389 -3.82 -10.37 0.91
CA GLU A 389 -2.44 -9.90 0.78
C GLU A 389 -1.98 -10.05 -0.68
N ILE A 390 -1.51 -8.97 -1.28
CA ILE A 390 -0.94 -8.93 -2.62
C ILE A 390 0.54 -8.61 -2.47
N ASN A 391 1.38 -9.59 -2.79
CA ASN A 391 2.82 -9.42 -2.85
C ASN A 391 3.23 -9.10 -4.28
N ILE A 392 3.86 -7.94 -4.45
CA ILE A 392 4.38 -7.47 -5.73
C ILE A 392 5.90 -7.45 -5.61
N LYS A 393 6.58 -7.96 -6.63
CA LYS A 393 8.02 -7.89 -6.76
C LYS A 393 8.34 -7.29 -8.12
N LEU A 394 8.99 -6.13 -8.10
CA LEU A 394 9.40 -5.38 -9.26
C LEU A 394 10.92 -5.32 -9.25
N ASN A 395 11.53 -5.68 -10.37
CA ASN A 395 12.96 -5.42 -10.53
C ASN A 395 13.21 -3.96 -10.93
N ASP A 396 14.48 -3.59 -10.91
CA ASP A 396 14.93 -2.23 -11.25
C ASP A 396 14.42 -1.70 -12.57
N LYS A 397 14.43 -2.53 -13.64
CA LYS A 397 14.06 -2.05 -14.97
C LYS A 397 12.59 -1.62 -15.02
N VAL A 398 11.71 -2.39 -14.39
CA VAL A 398 10.29 -2.03 -14.27
C VAL A 398 10.13 -0.77 -13.43
N LEU A 399 10.89 -0.64 -12.34
CA LEU A 399 10.85 0.53 -11.47
C LEU A 399 11.25 1.80 -12.24
N GLU A 400 12.34 1.77 -13.00
CA GLU A 400 12.78 2.87 -13.87
C GLU A 400 11.66 3.31 -14.83
N ASN A 401 11.04 2.36 -15.52
CA ASN A 401 9.95 2.65 -16.45
C ASN A 401 8.72 3.27 -15.76
N ILE A 402 8.36 2.81 -14.56
CA ILE A 402 7.26 3.39 -13.77
C ILE A 402 7.60 4.83 -13.39
N ILE A 403 8.83 5.09 -12.95
CA ILE A 403 9.29 6.41 -12.55
C ILE A 403 9.27 7.37 -13.74
N GLU A 404 9.77 6.96 -14.89
CA GLU A 404 9.78 7.77 -16.11
C GLU A 404 8.36 8.17 -16.55
N LYS A 405 7.39 7.26 -16.47
CA LYS A 405 5.99 7.53 -16.82
C LYS A 405 5.23 8.38 -15.79
N SER A 406 5.78 8.53 -14.58
CA SER A 406 5.16 9.30 -13.49
C SER A 406 5.58 10.76 -13.43
N LYS A 407 6.59 11.14 -14.22
CA LYS A 407 7.04 12.52 -14.46
C LYS A 407 6.27 13.13 -15.61
#